data_AF-A0A819S4V4-F1
#
_entry.id   AF-A0A819S4V4-F1
#
_cell.length_a   1.000
_cell.length_b   1.000
_cell.length_c   1.000
_cell.angle_alpha   90.00
_cell.angle_beta   90.00
_cell.angle_gamma   90.00
#
_symmetry.space_group_name_H-M   'P 1'
#
loop_
_entity.id
_entity.type
_entity.pdbx_description
1 polymer ?
#
loop_
_entity_poly.entity_id
_entity_poly.type
_entity_poly.pdbx_seq_one_letter_code
_entity_poly.pdbx_strand_id
1 'polypeptide(L)'
;MQSFRQLTSKIISLEKVKSPSTKTYLDIIGITIDAFKQEKPLFLPEEKFPVGEVLKKLLPLFDHAYRQYARGLEVESRQHAQISRSGLQFIFDDLSNENNELGEKLNQFLKSEPVKLVEDFIENTTGINYDYGSLWPVDMATIPESHYWWFFIETDK
;
A
#
# COMPACT_ATOMS: atom_id res chain seq x y z
N MET A 1 4.29 11.19 21.50
CA MET A 1 3.91 9.82 21.08
C MET A 1 2.41 9.76 20.72
N GLN A 2 1.99 10.31 19.57
CA GLN A 2 0.55 10.42 19.21
C GLN A 2 0.21 9.92 17.79
N SER A 3 1.18 9.41 17.02
CA SER A 3 0.98 9.05 15.59
C SER A 3 0.48 7.61 15.36
N PHE A 4 0.62 6.71 16.35
CA PHE A 4 0.50 5.27 16.12
C PHE A 4 -0.94 4.75 15.91
N ARG A 5 -1.99 5.49 16.31
CA ARG A 5 -3.39 5.02 16.21
C ARG A 5 -4.14 5.48 14.96
N GLN A 6 -3.45 6.16 14.05
CA GLN A 6 -4.10 6.77 12.89
C GLN A 6 -4.48 5.72 11.83
N LEU A 7 -3.69 4.65 11.66
CA LEU A 7 -3.94 3.67 10.61
C LEU A 7 -5.18 2.80 10.90
N THR A 8 -5.24 2.21 12.10
CA THR A 8 -6.39 1.43 12.58
C THR A 8 -7.69 2.22 12.45
N SER A 9 -7.71 3.46 12.95
CA SER A 9 -8.91 4.30 12.90
C SER A 9 -9.33 4.66 11.47
N LYS A 10 -8.37 4.93 10.57
CA LYS A 10 -8.65 5.19 9.15
C LYS A 10 -9.28 3.96 8.48
N ILE A 11 -8.70 2.78 8.65
CA ILE A 11 -9.22 1.52 8.07
C ILE A 11 -10.64 1.24 8.58
N ILE A 12 -10.86 1.31 9.90
CA ILE A 12 -12.19 1.08 10.49
C ILE A 12 -13.21 2.11 10.01
N SER A 13 -12.80 3.37 9.80
CA SER A 13 -13.71 4.41 9.31
C SER A 13 -14.22 4.16 7.89
N LEU A 14 -13.45 3.45 7.05
CA LEU A 14 -13.87 3.12 5.68
C LEU A 14 -15.07 2.16 5.63
N GLU A 15 -15.25 1.31 6.65
CA GLU A 15 -16.43 0.42 6.73
C GLU A 15 -17.74 1.22 6.80
N LYS A 16 -17.69 2.47 7.28
CA LYS A 16 -18.86 3.34 7.42
C LYS A 16 -19.25 4.04 6.12
N VAL A 17 -18.45 3.92 5.06
CA VAL A 17 -18.69 4.56 3.77
C VAL A 17 -19.80 3.81 3.02
N LYS A 18 -20.97 4.44 2.89
CA LYS A 18 -22.15 3.85 2.24
C LYS A 18 -22.05 3.77 0.71
N SER A 19 -21.30 4.68 0.10
CA SER A 19 -21.16 4.77 -1.36
C SER A 19 -19.75 5.23 -1.70
N PRO A 20 -18.96 4.40 -2.41
CA PRO A 20 -17.62 4.77 -2.84
C PRO A 20 -17.63 6.03 -3.71
N SER A 21 -16.64 6.88 -3.50
CA SER A 21 -16.41 8.10 -4.28
C SER A 21 -14.93 8.24 -4.61
N THR A 22 -14.57 9.20 -5.46
CA THR A 22 -13.16 9.53 -5.74
C THR A 22 -12.38 9.77 -4.44
N LYS A 23 -12.99 10.44 -3.46
CA LYS A 23 -12.37 10.66 -2.15
C LYS A 23 -12.06 9.34 -1.43
N THR A 24 -12.99 8.39 -1.45
CA THR A 24 -12.81 7.07 -0.83
C THR A 24 -11.63 6.31 -1.43
N TYR A 25 -11.44 6.39 -2.75
CA TYR A 25 -10.30 5.77 -3.41
C TYR A 25 -8.98 6.44 -3.03
N LEU A 26 -8.96 7.78 -2.96
CA LEU A 26 -7.81 8.54 -2.48
C LEU A 26 -7.47 8.21 -1.02
N ASP A 27 -8.49 8.04 -0.17
CA ASP A 27 -8.31 7.66 1.23
C ASP A 27 -7.64 6.27 1.34
N ILE A 28 -7.98 5.32 0.46
CA ILE A 28 -7.33 4.00 0.41
C ILE A 28 -5.87 4.11 0.01
N ILE A 29 -5.56 4.85 -1.07
CA ILE A 29 -4.16 5.05 -1.47
C ILE A 29 -3.39 5.78 -0.36
N GLY A 30 -4.01 6.78 0.28
CA GLY A 30 -3.46 7.48 1.44
C GLY A 30 -3.14 6.55 2.61
N ILE A 31 -4.04 5.60 2.94
CA ILE A 31 -3.79 4.58 3.97
C ILE A 31 -2.55 3.76 3.66
N THR A 32 -2.37 3.34 2.41
CA THR A 32 -1.17 2.55 2.03
C THR A 32 0.11 3.39 2.11
N ILE A 33 0.07 4.66 1.68
CA ILE A 33 1.20 5.57 1.82
C ILE A 33 1.54 5.83 3.30
N ASP A 34 0.53 5.98 4.16
CA ASP A 34 0.72 6.17 5.59
C ASP A 34 1.29 4.93 6.27
N ALA A 35 0.89 3.73 5.83
CA ALA A 35 1.45 2.47 6.32
C ALA A 35 2.93 2.35 5.96
N PHE A 36 3.33 2.81 4.77
CA PHE A 36 4.74 2.84 4.39
C PHE A 36 5.59 3.69 5.36
N LYS A 37 5.07 4.85 5.77
CA LYS A 37 5.77 5.85 6.61
C LYS A 37 5.79 5.52 8.11
N GLN A 38 5.00 4.55 8.55
CA GLN A 38 4.92 4.19 9.97
C GLN A 38 6.02 3.20 10.36
N GLU A 39 6.43 3.24 11.62
CA GLU A 39 7.30 2.22 12.22
C GLU A 39 6.54 0.90 12.31
N LYS A 40 7.25 -0.22 12.16
CA LYS A 40 6.66 -1.57 12.15
C LYS A 40 6.90 -2.23 13.51
N PRO A 41 6.00 -3.11 14.01
CA PRO A 41 4.75 -3.57 13.38
C PRO A 41 3.68 -2.47 13.29
N LEU A 42 2.80 -2.55 12.28
CA LEU A 42 1.80 -1.52 11.99
C LEU A 42 0.60 -1.58 12.95
N PHE A 43 0.26 -2.77 13.42
CA PHE A 43 -0.88 -3.03 14.28
C PHE A 43 -0.43 -3.73 15.56
N LEU A 44 -0.97 -3.30 16.70
CA LEU A 44 -0.81 -4.02 17.96
C LEU A 44 -1.53 -5.39 17.87
N PRO A 45 -1.09 -6.40 18.64
CA PRO A 45 -1.73 -7.72 18.63
C PRO A 45 -3.26 -7.68 18.80
N GLU A 46 -3.77 -6.81 19.67
CA GLU A 46 -5.20 -6.62 19.91
C GLU A 46 -5.96 -5.93 18.75
N GLU A 47 -5.25 -5.25 17.84
CA GLU A 47 -5.82 -4.54 16.69
C GLU A 47 -5.88 -5.41 15.44
N LYS A 48 -5.01 -6.42 15.32
CA LYS A 48 -4.86 -7.23 14.11
C LYS A 48 -6.15 -7.93 13.69
N PHE A 49 -6.82 -8.60 14.62
CA PHE A 49 -8.10 -9.25 14.34
C PHE A 49 -9.21 -8.29 13.84
N PRO A 50 -9.58 -7.21 14.57
CA PRO A 50 -10.63 -6.31 14.11
C PRO A 50 -10.27 -5.57 12.82
N VAL A 51 -9.00 -5.19 12.64
CA VAL A 51 -8.53 -4.57 11.39
C VAL A 51 -8.61 -5.56 10.22
N GLY A 52 -8.20 -6.81 10.44
CA GLY A 52 -8.25 -7.87 9.44
C GLY A 52 -9.68 -8.15 8.95
N GLU A 53 -10.65 -8.23 9.86
CA GLU A 53 -12.06 -8.44 9.53
C GLU A 53 -12.65 -7.28 8.71
N VAL A 54 -12.27 -6.04 9.04
CA VAL A 54 -12.67 -4.87 8.25
C VAL A 54 -12.02 -4.89 6.87
N LEU A 55 -10.71 -5.13 6.78
CA LEU A 55 -9.99 -5.20 5.50
C LEU A 55 -10.56 -6.28 4.58
N LYS A 56 -10.92 -7.45 5.12
CA LYS A 56 -11.56 -8.54 4.36
C LYS A 56 -12.83 -8.05 3.63
N LYS A 57 -13.63 -7.22 4.28
CA LYS A 57 -14.85 -6.62 3.70
C LYS A 57 -14.53 -5.50 2.70
N LEU A 58 -13.42 -4.79 2.92
CA LEU A 58 -12.98 -3.68 2.09
C LEU A 58 -12.16 -4.12 0.86
N LEU A 59 -11.78 -5.39 0.72
CA LEU A 59 -11.00 -5.87 -0.45
C LEU A 59 -11.58 -5.46 -1.82
N PRO A 60 -12.90 -5.56 -2.09
CA PRO A 60 -13.47 -5.08 -3.35
C PRO A 60 -13.27 -3.57 -3.54
N LEU A 61 -13.29 -2.80 -2.45
CA LEU A 61 -13.07 -1.36 -2.50
C LEU A 61 -11.59 -1.02 -2.77
N PHE A 62 -10.67 -1.80 -2.20
CA PHE A 62 -9.25 -1.72 -2.51
C PHE A 62 -8.99 -2.07 -3.97
N ASP A 63 -9.63 -3.09 -4.53
CA ASP A 63 -9.52 -3.46 -5.96
C ASP A 63 -9.91 -2.28 -6.87
N HIS A 64 -11.08 -1.69 -6.62
CA HIS A 64 -11.51 -0.52 -7.36
C HIS A 64 -10.58 0.68 -7.19
N ALA A 65 -10.10 0.95 -5.98
CA ALA A 65 -9.17 2.04 -5.72
C ALA A 65 -7.86 1.85 -6.49
N TYR A 66 -7.26 0.66 -6.45
CA TYR A 66 -6.04 0.35 -7.19
C TYR A 66 -6.25 0.38 -8.71
N ARG A 67 -7.42 -0.02 -9.20
CA ARG A 67 -7.76 0.08 -10.63
C ARG A 67 -7.85 1.54 -11.09
N GLN A 68 -8.46 2.41 -10.28
CA GLN A 68 -8.51 3.85 -10.58
C GLN A 68 -7.11 4.47 -10.47
N TYR A 69 -6.35 4.07 -9.47
CA TYR A 69 -4.99 4.55 -9.27
C TYR A 69 -4.11 4.21 -10.47
N ALA A 70 -4.07 2.95 -10.89
CA ALA A 70 -3.31 2.49 -12.05
C ALA A 70 -3.64 3.24 -13.35
N ARG A 71 -4.90 3.63 -13.56
CA ARG A 71 -5.33 4.40 -14.74
C ARG A 71 -4.81 5.84 -14.76
N GLY A 72 -4.50 6.40 -13.58
CA GLY A 72 -4.05 7.78 -13.42
C GLY A 72 -2.55 7.90 -13.14
N LEU A 73 -1.77 6.82 -13.30
CA LEU A 73 -0.33 6.86 -13.08
C LEU A 73 0.38 7.54 -14.25
N GLU A 74 1.20 8.52 -13.89
CA GLU A 74 2.15 9.21 -14.77
C GLU A 74 3.56 8.98 -14.24
N VAL A 75 4.58 9.09 -15.10
CA VAL A 75 5.99 8.75 -14.76
C VAL A 75 6.46 9.50 -13.50
N GLU A 76 6.04 10.74 -13.32
CA GLU A 76 6.31 11.60 -12.17
C GLU A 76 5.78 11.00 -10.85
N SER A 77 4.77 10.14 -10.93
CA SER A 77 4.13 9.46 -9.80
C SER A 77 4.74 8.08 -9.50
N ARG A 78 5.80 7.65 -10.20
CA ARG A 78 6.46 6.34 -9.97
C ARG A 78 6.82 6.09 -8.52
N GLN A 79 7.44 7.07 -7.87
CA GLN A 79 7.83 6.93 -6.47
C GLN A 79 6.62 6.82 -5.53
N HIS A 80 5.52 7.53 -5.83
CA HIS A 80 4.28 7.40 -5.07
C HIS A 80 3.66 6.00 -5.25
N ALA A 81 3.72 5.44 -6.46
CA ALA A 81 3.26 4.08 -6.74
C ALA A 81 4.06 3.03 -5.95
N GLN A 82 5.39 3.17 -5.91
CA GLN A 82 6.28 2.32 -5.11
C GLN A 82 5.94 2.36 -3.62
N ILE A 83 5.79 3.58 -3.08
CA ILE A 83 5.43 3.81 -1.67
C ILE A 83 4.06 3.19 -1.35
N SER A 84 3.05 3.46 -2.17
CA SER A 84 1.71 2.90 -1.98
C SER A 84 1.72 1.37 -2.06
N ARG A 85 2.39 0.79 -3.06
CA ARG A 85 2.46 -0.68 -3.24
C ARG A 85 3.20 -1.37 -2.10
N SER A 86 4.30 -0.79 -1.62
CA SER A 86 5.05 -1.30 -0.47
C SER A 86 4.25 -1.17 0.82
N GLY A 87 3.58 -0.04 1.03
CA GLY A 87 2.71 0.15 2.18
C GLY A 87 1.53 -0.83 2.22
N LEU A 88 0.95 -1.15 1.07
CA LEU A 88 -0.05 -2.23 0.96
C LEU A 88 0.53 -3.58 1.41
N GLN A 89 1.74 -3.91 0.97
CA GLN A 89 2.41 -5.15 1.38
C GLN A 89 2.63 -5.18 2.90
N PHE A 90 3.07 -4.08 3.51
CA PHE A 90 3.27 -4.02 4.96
C PHE A 90 1.99 -4.24 5.75
N ILE A 91 0.86 -3.64 5.32
CA ILE A 91 -0.44 -3.86 5.96
C ILE A 91 -0.76 -5.35 5.93
N PHE A 92 -0.50 -6.01 4.80
CA PHE A 92 -0.92 -7.38 4.58
C PHE A 92 0.00 -8.38 5.30
N ASP A 93 1.31 -8.15 5.27
CA ASP A 93 2.30 -8.97 5.98
C ASP A 93 2.08 -8.96 7.49
N ASP A 94 1.69 -7.80 8.05
CA ASP A 94 1.45 -7.69 9.49
C ASP A 94 0.16 -8.42 9.94
N LEU A 95 -0.80 -8.60 9.03
CA LEU A 95 -2.09 -9.27 9.27
C LEU A 95 -2.13 -10.73 8.83
N SER A 96 -1.26 -11.15 7.90
CA SER A 96 -1.27 -12.50 7.33
C SER A 96 -0.84 -13.61 8.30
N ASN A 97 -0.22 -13.25 9.43
CA ASN A 97 0.32 -14.20 10.40
C ASN A 97 -0.72 -14.79 11.37
N GLU A 98 -1.98 -14.34 11.36
CA GLU A 98 -2.95 -14.68 12.41
C GLU A 98 -4.11 -15.61 11.96
N ASN A 99 -4.37 -15.77 10.66
CA ASN A 99 -5.49 -16.60 10.16
C ASN A 99 -5.28 -17.02 8.70
N ASN A 100 -5.26 -18.33 8.41
CA ASN A 100 -4.99 -18.86 7.06
C ASN A 100 -5.97 -18.32 6.01
N GLU A 101 -7.26 -18.16 6.33
CA GLU A 101 -8.25 -17.68 5.34
C GLU A 101 -8.06 -16.20 4.99
N LEU A 102 -7.75 -15.36 5.99
CA LEU A 102 -7.48 -13.95 5.76
C LEU A 102 -6.18 -13.78 4.98
N GLY A 103 -5.11 -14.47 5.40
CA GLY A 103 -3.82 -14.45 4.70
C GLY A 103 -3.95 -14.87 3.24
N GLU A 104 -4.75 -15.90 2.94
CA GLU A 104 -5.04 -16.32 1.56
C GLU A 104 -5.74 -15.23 0.75
N LYS A 105 -6.79 -14.60 1.30
CA LYS A 105 -7.52 -13.52 0.60
C LYS A 105 -6.65 -12.28 0.36
N LEU A 106 -5.85 -11.89 1.35
CA LEU A 106 -4.89 -10.81 1.24
C LEU A 106 -3.84 -11.12 0.16
N ASN A 107 -3.29 -12.34 0.15
CA ASN A 107 -2.35 -12.79 -0.88
C ASN A 107 -2.97 -12.86 -2.28
N GLN A 108 -4.23 -13.29 -2.40
CA GLN A 108 -4.96 -13.26 -3.67
C GLN A 108 -5.12 -11.83 -4.18
N PHE A 109 -5.44 -10.88 -3.29
CA PHE A 109 -5.55 -9.47 -3.64
C PHE A 109 -4.22 -8.88 -4.09
N LEU A 110 -3.10 -9.17 -3.41
CA LEU A 110 -1.77 -8.71 -3.84
C LEU A 110 -1.39 -9.21 -5.25
N LYS A 111 -1.95 -10.35 -5.66
CA LYS A 111 -1.74 -10.95 -6.99
C LYS A 111 -2.83 -10.57 -8.01
N SER A 112 -3.76 -9.70 -7.63
CA SER A 112 -4.87 -9.26 -8.48
C SER A 112 -4.38 -8.38 -9.64
N GLU A 113 -5.19 -8.31 -10.70
CA GLU A 113 -4.88 -7.50 -11.88
C GLU A 113 -4.63 -6.01 -11.55
N PRO A 114 -5.44 -5.31 -10.73
CA PRO A 114 -5.17 -3.91 -10.43
C PRO A 114 -3.85 -3.65 -9.72
N VAL A 115 -3.43 -4.55 -8.83
CA VAL A 115 -2.14 -4.44 -8.15
C VAL A 115 -1.00 -4.68 -9.15
N LYS A 116 -1.12 -5.69 -10.01
CA LYS A 116 -0.16 -5.96 -11.08
C LYS A 116 -0.01 -4.80 -12.05
N LEU A 117 -1.08 -4.09 -12.42
CA LEU A 117 -0.98 -2.91 -13.28
C LEU A 117 -0.11 -1.80 -12.64
N VAL A 118 -0.15 -1.65 -11.32
CA VAL A 118 0.73 -0.72 -10.59
C VAL A 118 2.17 -1.23 -10.59
N GLU A 119 2.37 -2.53 -10.37
CA GLU A 119 3.70 -3.17 -10.42
C GLU A 119 4.34 -3.03 -11.80
N ASP A 120 3.62 -3.41 -12.86
CA ASP A 120 4.02 -3.27 -14.26
C ASP A 120 4.36 -1.81 -14.59
N PHE A 121 3.57 -0.85 -14.10
CA PHE A 121 3.86 0.56 -14.30
C PHE A 121 5.19 0.96 -13.64
N ILE A 122 5.44 0.54 -12.39
CA ILE A 122 6.69 0.84 -11.68
C ILE A 122 7.88 0.26 -12.43
N GLU A 123 7.80 -1.01 -12.84
CA GLU A 123 8.85 -1.71 -13.56
C GLU A 123 9.15 -1.02 -14.90
N ASN A 124 8.11 -0.76 -15.71
CA ASN A 124 8.26 -0.16 -17.05
C ASN A 124 8.69 1.30 -17.03
N THR A 125 8.55 1.99 -15.91
CA THR A 125 8.97 3.39 -15.77
C THR A 125 10.29 3.54 -15.04
N THR A 126 10.87 2.48 -14.49
CA THR A 126 12.17 2.53 -13.81
C THR A 126 13.27 2.95 -14.80
N GLY A 127 14.17 3.84 -14.37
CA GLY A 127 15.24 4.38 -15.22
C GLY A 127 14.82 5.47 -16.20
N ILE A 128 13.51 5.74 -16.35
CA ILE A 128 13.03 6.91 -17.10
C ILE A 128 13.30 8.17 -16.27
N ASN A 129 14.09 9.09 -16.84
CA ASN A 129 14.25 10.45 -16.33
C ASN A 129 13.05 11.28 -16.77
N TYR A 130 12.47 12.04 -15.84
CA TYR A 130 11.42 13.01 -16.12
C TYR A 130 11.90 14.39 -15.70
N ASP A 131 11.65 15.39 -16.55
CA ASP A 131 12.29 16.71 -16.47
C ASP A 131 11.86 17.56 -15.26
N TYR A 132 10.81 17.14 -14.53
CA TYR A 132 10.11 17.99 -13.57
C TYR A 132 10.10 17.51 -12.11
N GLY A 133 10.86 16.49 -11.72
CA GLY A 133 10.96 16.14 -10.30
C GLY A 133 12.18 15.33 -9.91
N SER A 134 12.83 15.79 -8.86
CA SER A 134 13.81 15.00 -8.12
C SER A 134 13.06 13.93 -7.34
N LEU A 135 13.54 12.68 -7.39
CA LEU A 135 13.11 11.64 -6.46
C LEU A 135 13.37 12.14 -5.03
N TRP A 136 12.39 11.99 -4.15
CA TRP A 136 12.55 12.38 -2.75
C TRP A 136 13.41 11.34 -2.04
N PRO A 137 14.28 11.73 -1.09
CA PRO A 137 15.01 10.76 -0.30
C PRO A 137 14.03 9.88 0.48
N VAL A 138 14.16 8.56 0.33
CA VAL A 138 13.37 7.55 1.06
C VAL A 138 14.20 7.10 2.25
N ASP A 139 13.61 7.15 3.45
CA ASP A 139 14.25 6.62 4.66
C ASP A 139 14.16 5.08 4.69
N MET A 140 15.22 4.45 4.20
CA MET A 140 15.33 2.99 4.12
C MET A 140 15.39 2.33 5.51
N ALA A 141 15.73 3.06 6.59
CA ALA A 141 15.82 2.48 7.93
C ALA A 141 14.47 1.96 8.47
N THR A 142 13.37 2.48 7.92
CA THR A 142 12.00 2.11 8.32
C THR A 142 11.34 1.06 7.41
N ILE A 143 12.09 0.56 6.43
CA ILE A 143 11.62 -0.37 5.40
C ILE A 143 12.24 -1.75 5.70
N PRO A 144 11.44 -2.82 5.81
CA PRO A 144 11.96 -4.19 5.86
C PRO A 144 12.78 -4.51 4.61
N GLU A 145 13.92 -5.19 4.79
CA GLU A 145 14.83 -5.54 3.68
C GLU A 145 14.14 -6.35 2.57
N SER A 146 13.12 -7.13 2.89
CA SER A 146 12.32 -7.89 1.91
C SER A 146 11.58 -7.01 0.88
N HIS A 147 11.55 -5.69 1.07
CA HIS A 147 10.86 -4.72 0.22
C HIS A 147 11.80 -3.75 -0.47
N TYR A 148 13.09 -3.94 -0.28
CA TYR A 148 14.15 -3.12 -0.86
C TYR A 148 14.12 -3.16 -2.39
N TRP A 149 13.70 -4.27 -2.99
CA TRP A 149 13.62 -4.47 -4.44
C TRP A 149 12.86 -3.39 -5.23
N TRP A 150 12.02 -2.57 -4.58
CA TRP A 150 11.41 -1.40 -5.20
C TRP A 150 12.30 -0.16 -5.30
N PHE A 151 13.30 -0.04 -4.43
CA PHE A 151 14.11 1.18 -4.25
C PHE A 151 15.57 1.01 -4.68
N PHE A 152 16.03 -0.22 -4.90
CA PHE A 152 17.30 -0.46 -5.58
C PHE A 152 17.07 -0.37 -7.09
N ILE A 153 17.59 0.69 -7.69
CA ILE A 153 17.94 0.67 -9.11
C ILE A 153 19.24 -0.15 -9.16
N GLU A 154 19.31 -1.19 -9.99
CA GLU A 154 20.57 -1.88 -10.28
C GLU A 154 21.57 -0.87 -10.88
N THR A 155 22.28 -0.14 -10.04
CA THR A 155 23.44 0.70 -10.43
C THR A 155 24.74 0.20 -9.85
N ASP A 156 24.79 -1.02 -9.32
CA ASP A 156 26.03 -1.65 -8.88
C ASP A 156 26.15 -3.10 -9.38
N LYS A 157 26.48 -3.23 -10.67
CA LYS A 157 27.37 -4.29 -11.19
C LYS A 157 28.32 -3.70 -12.21
#